data_AF-A0A9E5ELL9-F1
#
_entry.id   AF-A0A9E5ELL9-F1
#
_cell.length_a   1.000
_cell.length_b   1.000
_cell.length_c   1.000
_cell.angle_alpha   90.00
_cell.angle_beta   90.00
_cell.angle_gamma   90.00
#
_symmetry.space_group_name_H-M   'P 1'
#
loop_
_entity.id
_entity.type
_entity.pdbx_description
1 polymer ?
#
loop_
_entity_poly.entity_id
_entity_poly.type
_entity_poly.pdbx_seq_one_letter_code
_entity_poly.pdbx_strand_id
1 'polypeptide(L)'
;MRRNFSGWGVIFLGILLALGGAYGLWAGWDLIQLERGWSQFIAGSVALSGGVMTIALGRILTVLTSLKPLPLMSTDRQIASQEAITPLASASAGSKIEAAGARTAHQTLSSDRQDTLLASTKPTPPPEPTERPQSSTQGEAEEVDRYSAGDTTYIMFSDGSVEVRKATGSQRFPSLAALRAATGSKRR
;
A
#
# COMPACT_ATOMS: atom_id res chain seq x y z
N MET A 1 11.21 0.39 43.28
CA MET A 1 10.88 1.17 42.08
C MET A 1 10.70 0.23 40.88
N ARG A 2 9.48 -0.23 40.59
CA ARG A 2 9.20 -0.98 39.35
C ARG A 2 8.92 0.07 38.26
N ARG A 3 9.96 0.44 37.50
CA ARG A 3 9.86 1.41 36.41
C ARG A 3 8.92 0.85 35.33
N ASN A 4 8.13 1.73 34.71
CA ASN A 4 7.12 1.44 33.68
C ASN A 4 7.78 1.01 32.35
N PHE A 5 8.53 -0.09 32.35
CA PHE A 5 9.36 -0.53 31.23
C PHE A 5 8.55 -0.86 29.97
N SER A 6 7.30 -1.29 30.11
CA SER A 6 6.44 -1.63 28.96
C SER A 6 6.03 -0.40 28.13
N GLY A 7 5.63 0.69 28.78
CA GLY A 7 5.26 1.93 28.07
C GLY A 7 6.45 2.57 27.36
N TRP A 8 7.63 2.51 27.98
CA TRP A 8 8.87 2.99 27.37
C TRP A 8 9.34 2.12 26.20
N GLY A 9 9.16 0.80 26.28
CA GLY A 9 9.52 -0.13 25.21
C GLY A 9 8.74 0.13 23.92
N VAL A 10 7.42 0.36 24.02
CA VAL A 10 6.57 0.65 22.85
C VAL A 10 6.94 1.99 22.20
N ILE A 11 7.24 3.01 23.00
CA ILE A 11 7.68 4.32 22.49
C ILE A 11 9.03 4.19 21.78
N PHE A 12 9.98 3.47 22.38
CA PHE A 12 11.29 3.26 21.77
C PHE A 12 11.19 2.49 20.45
N LEU A 13 10.37 1.44 20.41
CA LEU A 13 10.09 0.69 19.20
C LEU A 13 9.45 1.57 18.11
N GLY A 14 8.48 2.42 18.49
CA GLY A 14 7.84 3.36 17.57
C GLY A 14 8.81 4.40 17.01
N ILE A 15 9.73 4.92 17.84
CA ILE A 15 10.81 5.83 17.39
C ILE A 15 11.75 5.11 16.42
N LEU A 16 12.17 3.89 16.75
CA LEU A 16 13.06 3.11 15.89
C LEU A 16 12.42 2.86 14.52
N LEU A 17 11.13 2.50 14.52
CA LEU A 17 10.35 2.27 13.31
C LEU A 17 10.16 3.57 12.50
N ALA A 18 9.88 4.69 13.16
CA ALA A 18 9.75 6.00 12.52
C ALA A 18 11.06 6.45 11.86
N LEU A 19 12.19 6.32 12.56
CA LEU A 19 13.51 6.65 12.03
C LEU A 19 13.89 5.74 10.85
N GLY A 20 13.60 4.44 10.93
CA GLY A 20 13.78 3.51 9.82
C GLY A 20 12.94 3.90 8.59
N GLY A 21 11.69 4.31 8.81
CA GLY A 21 10.82 4.82 7.75
C GLY A 21 11.35 6.11 7.11
N ALA A 22 11.77 7.08 7.91
CA ALA A 22 12.37 8.33 7.43
C ALA A 22 13.66 8.08 6.63
N TYR A 23 14.50 7.16 7.09
CA TYR A 23 15.68 6.74 6.34
C TYR A 23 15.32 6.09 5.00
N GLY A 24 14.27 5.25 4.98
CA GLY A 24 13.75 4.65 3.75
C GLY A 24 13.26 5.68 2.73
N LEU A 25 12.60 6.75 3.18
CA LEU A 25 12.20 7.87 2.32
C LEU A 25 13.41 8.62 1.75
N TRP A 26 14.41 8.89 2.60
CA TRP A 26 15.61 9.61 2.20
C TRP A 26 16.47 8.81 1.20
N ALA A 27 16.71 7.53 1.47
CA ALA A 27 17.46 6.65 0.57
C ALA A 27 16.67 6.30 -0.70
N GLY A 28 15.34 6.18 -0.58
CA GLY A 28 14.44 5.94 -1.72
C GLY A 28 14.46 7.08 -2.73
N TRP A 29 14.67 8.32 -2.27
CA TRP A 29 14.75 9.52 -3.10
C TRP A 29 15.89 9.45 -4.13
N ASP A 30 17.06 8.99 -3.73
CA ASP A 30 18.23 8.89 -4.61
C ASP A 30 18.11 7.72 -5.60
N LEU A 31 17.29 6.71 -5.25
CA LEU A 31 16.99 5.54 -6.06
C LEU A 31 15.78 5.70 -6.99
N ILE A 32 15.12 6.87 -7.07
CA ILE A 32 13.89 7.09 -7.87
C ILE A 32 14.08 6.74 -9.36
N GLN A 33 15.31 6.76 -9.87
CA GLN A 33 15.61 6.37 -11.26
C GLN A 33 15.58 4.85 -11.50
N LEU A 34 15.51 4.03 -10.45
CA LEU A 34 15.33 2.59 -10.55
C LEU A 34 13.91 2.19 -10.14
N GLU A 35 13.39 1.11 -10.72
CA GLU A 35 12.09 0.51 -10.34
C GLU A 35 11.97 0.21 -8.83
N ARG A 36 13.11 0.10 -8.15
CA ARG A 36 13.21 -0.18 -6.72
C ARG A 36 13.01 1.06 -5.82
N GLY A 37 13.22 2.27 -6.34
CA GLY A 37 13.07 3.51 -5.57
C GLY A 37 11.64 3.74 -5.08
N TRP A 38 10.66 3.43 -5.95
CA TRP A 38 9.23 3.56 -5.64
C TRP A 38 8.80 2.64 -4.49
N SER A 39 9.18 1.37 -4.53
CA SER A 39 8.84 0.40 -3.48
C SER A 39 9.48 0.77 -2.14
N GLN A 40 10.74 1.22 -2.15
CA GLN A 40 11.44 1.63 -0.95
C GLN A 40 10.83 2.89 -0.32
N PHE A 41 10.41 3.84 -1.15
CA PHE A 41 9.73 5.07 -0.69
C PHE A 41 8.36 4.76 -0.07
N ILE A 42 7.56 3.90 -0.72
CA ILE A 42 6.26 3.46 -0.19
C ILE A 42 6.45 2.74 1.15
N ALA A 43 7.38 1.77 1.22
CA ALA A 43 7.69 1.07 2.46
C ALA A 43 8.15 2.03 3.58
N GLY A 44 8.97 3.02 3.23
CA GLY A 44 9.41 4.07 4.15
C GLY A 44 8.26 4.91 4.71
N SER A 45 7.31 5.30 3.85
CA SER A 45 6.13 6.08 4.27
C SER A 45 5.21 5.30 5.22
N VAL A 46 5.00 4.01 4.96
CA VAL A 46 4.18 3.12 5.79
C VAL A 46 4.86 2.88 7.14
N ALA A 47 6.17 2.60 7.14
CA ALA A 47 6.94 2.43 8.37
C ALA A 47 6.97 3.72 9.22
N LEU A 48 7.13 4.89 8.60
CA LEU A 48 7.11 6.18 9.29
C LEU A 48 5.75 6.41 9.96
N SER A 49 4.66 6.24 9.21
CA SER A 49 3.29 6.42 9.71
C SER A 49 2.97 5.44 10.83
N GLY A 50 3.34 4.16 10.66
CA GLY A 50 3.19 3.13 11.69
C GLY A 50 4.00 3.43 12.94
N GLY A 51 5.22 3.96 12.81
CA GLY A 51 6.07 4.38 13.92
C GLY A 51 5.44 5.51 14.73
N VAL A 52 4.96 6.57 14.07
CA VAL A 52 4.26 7.69 14.71
C VAL A 52 3.00 7.21 15.44
N MET A 53 2.20 6.35 14.80
CA MET A 53 1.00 5.79 15.41
C MET A 53 1.33 4.95 16.66
N THR A 54 2.40 4.15 16.60
CA THR A 54 2.86 3.34 17.74
C THR A 54 3.32 4.22 18.91
N ILE A 55 4.02 5.33 18.64
CA ILE A 55 4.41 6.31 19.67
C ILE A 55 3.16 6.92 20.33
N ALA A 56 2.17 7.32 19.51
CA ALA A 56 0.93 7.92 20.00
C ALA A 56 0.16 6.93 20.91
N LEU A 57 0.01 5.67 20.48
CA LEU A 57 -0.62 4.62 21.29
C LEU A 57 0.16 4.37 22.59
N GLY A 58 1.49 4.30 22.53
CA GLY A 58 2.33 4.17 23.71
C GLY A 58 2.09 5.30 24.72
N ARG A 59 1.99 6.55 24.22
CA ARG A 59 1.67 7.71 25.06
C ARG A 59 0.27 7.60 25.69
N ILE A 60 -0.74 7.26 24.91
CA ILE A 60 -2.12 7.09 25.40
C ILE A 60 -2.18 6.03 26.50
N LEU A 61 -1.54 4.87 26.31
CA LEU A 61 -1.49 3.80 27.30
C LEU A 61 -0.75 4.24 28.58
N THR A 62 0.34 5.00 28.46
CA THR A 62 1.02 5.55 29.64
C THR A 62 0.15 6.55 30.41
N VAL A 63 -0.64 7.36 29.72
CA VAL A 63 -1.59 8.29 30.36
C VAL A 63 -2.69 7.53 31.07
N LEU A 64 -3.30 6.54 30.40
CA LEU A 64 -4.38 5.73 30.97
C LEU A 64 -3.93 4.92 32.19
N THR A 65 -2.74 4.32 32.15
CA THR A 65 -2.17 3.58 33.29
C THR A 65 -1.73 4.48 34.44
N SER A 66 -1.49 5.77 34.18
CA SER A 66 -1.19 6.76 35.21
C SER A 66 -2.45 7.24 35.93
N LEU A 67 -3.65 7.03 35.37
CA LEU A 67 -4.90 7.23 36.08
C LEU A 67 -5.01 6.12 37.14
N LYS A 68 -4.77 6.47 38.41
CA LYS A 68 -5.04 5.58 39.55
C LYS A 68 -6.49 5.11 39.45
N PRO A 69 -6.80 3.82 39.69
CA PRO A 69 -8.18 3.41 39.88
C PRO A 69 -8.75 4.28 41.00
N LEU A 70 -9.81 5.02 40.70
CA LEU A 70 -10.66 5.60 41.73
C LEU A 70 -10.97 4.48 42.72
N PRO A 71 -10.87 4.70 44.04
CA PRO A 71 -11.44 3.76 44.98
C PRO A 71 -12.93 3.74 44.63
N LEU A 72 -13.37 2.70 43.91
CA LEU A 72 -14.76 2.34 43.85
C LEU A 72 -15.12 2.09 45.31
N MET A 73 -15.74 3.13 45.87
CA MET A 73 -16.43 3.14 47.14
C MET A 73 -17.05 1.76 47.31
N SER A 74 -16.69 1.10 48.40
CA SER A 74 -17.08 -0.26 48.74
C SER A 74 -18.60 -0.39 48.73
N THR A 75 -19.15 -0.77 47.57
CA THR A 75 -20.57 -1.14 47.36
C THR A 75 -20.87 -2.50 47.98
N ASP A 76 -20.27 -2.80 49.13
CA ASP A 76 -20.40 -4.08 49.83
C ASP A 76 -21.03 -3.90 51.24
N ARG A 77 -21.39 -2.66 51.62
CA ARG A 77 -22.04 -2.37 52.92
C ARG A 77 -23.53 -2.03 52.83
N GLN A 78 -24.07 -1.74 51.65
CA GLN A 78 -25.48 -1.36 51.50
C GLN A 78 -26.44 -2.52 51.21
N ILE A 79 -25.95 -3.68 50.77
CA ILE A 79 -26.82 -4.83 50.47
C ILE A 79 -27.20 -5.61 51.75
N ALA A 80 -26.36 -5.60 52.78
CA ALA A 80 -26.61 -6.34 54.04
C ALA A 80 -27.64 -5.68 55.00
N SER A 81 -28.16 -4.49 54.68
CA SER A 81 -29.15 -3.80 55.53
C SER A 81 -30.57 -3.80 54.96
N GLN A 82 -30.78 -4.43 53.80
CA GLN A 82 -32.08 -4.48 53.12
C GLN A 82 -32.59 -5.92 52.93
N GLU A 83 -32.18 -6.83 53.82
CA GLU A 83 -32.70 -8.21 53.91
C GLU A 83 -33.61 -8.35 55.14
N ALA A 84 -34.54 -7.41 55.32
CA ALA A 84 -35.47 -7.45 56.45
C ALA A 84 -36.90 -7.01 56.09
N ILE A 85 -37.38 -7.19 54.85
CA ILE A 85 -38.82 -7.24 54.59
C ILE A 85 -39.11 -8.04 53.31
N THR A 86 -39.49 -9.30 53.46
CA THR A 86 -40.25 -10.10 52.47
C THR A 86 -41.64 -10.38 53.07
N PRO A 87 -42.64 -10.86 52.32
CA PRO A 87 -42.95 -10.70 50.90
C PRO A 87 -44.47 -10.42 50.69
N LEU A 88 -44.90 -9.95 49.51
CA LEU A 88 -46.27 -10.24 49.08
C LEU A 88 -46.37 -10.39 47.56
N ALA A 89 -46.95 -11.52 47.19
CA ALA A 89 -47.23 -11.98 45.86
C ALA A 89 -48.19 -11.05 45.09
N SER A 90 -48.25 -11.29 43.78
CA SER A 90 -49.09 -10.64 42.76
C SER A 90 -48.36 -9.48 42.06
N ALA A 91 -48.22 -9.44 40.75
CA ALA A 91 -48.91 -10.17 39.71
C ALA A 91 -48.07 -10.17 38.43
N SER A 92 -48.21 -11.26 37.67
CA SER A 92 -48.31 -11.31 36.21
C SER A 92 -47.29 -10.48 35.43
N ALA A 93 -46.18 -11.10 35.04
CA ALA A 93 -46.09 -11.80 33.74
C ALA A 93 -46.40 -10.87 32.57
N GLY A 94 -45.36 -10.19 32.10
CA GLY A 94 -45.39 -9.37 30.89
C GLY A 94 -43.97 -9.11 30.40
N SER A 95 -43.64 -9.74 29.28
CA SER A 95 -42.60 -9.35 28.32
C SER A 95 -41.12 -9.67 28.63
N LYS A 96 -40.77 -10.92 28.30
CA LYS A 96 -39.74 -11.28 27.32
C LYS A 96 -38.30 -10.83 27.60
N ILE A 97 -37.57 -11.68 28.32
CA ILE A 97 -36.12 -11.85 28.16
C ILE A 97 -35.90 -13.32 27.80
N GLU A 98 -35.51 -13.57 26.56
CA GLU A 98 -34.68 -14.74 26.26
C GLU A 98 -33.33 -14.21 25.81
N ALA A 99 -32.35 -14.52 26.63
CA ALA A 99 -30.95 -14.24 26.45
C ALA A 99 -30.36 -15.17 25.40
N ALA A 100 -29.06 -14.94 25.19
CA ALA A 100 -28.10 -15.83 24.57
C ALA A 100 -27.94 -15.67 23.06
N GLY A 101 -26.69 -15.39 22.71
CA GLY A 101 -26.27 -15.21 21.34
C GLY A 101 -26.41 -16.49 20.52
N ALA A 102 -26.45 -16.27 19.22
CA ALA A 102 -25.95 -17.20 18.24
C ALA A 102 -25.03 -16.36 17.35
N ARG A 103 -23.72 -16.58 17.39
CA ARG A 103 -23.09 -17.63 16.58
C ARG A 103 -23.52 -17.47 15.13
N THR A 104 -22.67 -16.79 14.39
CA THR A 104 -22.17 -17.19 13.07
C THR A 104 -22.57 -18.62 12.71
N ALA A 105 -23.59 -18.79 11.85
CA ALA A 105 -23.74 -19.90 10.90
C ALA A 105 -25.13 -19.89 10.24
N HIS A 106 -25.25 -19.15 9.14
CA HIS A 106 -25.99 -19.53 7.93
C HIS A 106 -25.13 -18.92 6.81
N GLN A 107 -24.72 -19.63 5.76
CA GLN A 107 -25.59 -20.39 4.89
C GLN A 107 -24.81 -21.49 4.14
N THR A 108 -25.32 -22.70 4.31
CA THR A 108 -25.02 -23.91 3.55
C THR A 108 -25.58 -23.81 2.13
N LEU A 109 -24.68 -24.02 1.16
CA LEU A 109 -24.82 -24.77 -0.11
C LEU A 109 -26.18 -24.87 -0.83
N SER A 110 -26.18 -24.45 -2.09
CA SER A 110 -26.82 -25.10 -3.26
C SER A 110 -26.15 -24.45 -4.49
N SER A 111 -25.15 -25.03 -5.16
CA SER A 111 -25.18 -26.24 -5.99
C SER A 111 -26.32 -26.22 -6.99
N ASP A 112 -26.15 -25.45 -8.06
CA ASP A 112 -26.80 -25.73 -9.34
C ASP A 112 -25.68 -26.15 -10.31
N ARG A 113 -25.78 -27.40 -10.74
CA ARG A 113 -24.81 -28.12 -11.57
C ARG A 113 -25.59 -28.70 -12.72
N GLN A 114 -25.31 -28.26 -13.94
CA GLN A 114 -25.28 -29.07 -15.17
C GLN A 114 -24.76 -28.19 -16.30
N ASP A 115 -23.54 -28.45 -16.75
CA ASP A 115 -23.23 -29.40 -17.83
C ASP A 115 -23.54 -28.80 -19.21
N THR A 116 -22.51 -28.21 -19.81
CA THR A 116 -22.25 -28.47 -21.23
C THR A 116 -20.74 -28.47 -21.43
N LEU A 117 -20.19 -29.68 -21.51
CA LEU A 117 -18.94 -29.98 -22.22
C LEU A 117 -18.92 -29.23 -23.55
N LEU A 118 -17.78 -28.66 -23.95
CA LEU A 118 -17.15 -28.87 -25.26
C LEU A 118 -15.96 -27.92 -25.47
N ALA A 119 -14.88 -28.54 -25.94
CA ALA A 119 -13.88 -27.97 -26.85
C ALA A 119 -12.88 -26.92 -26.33
N SER A 120 -11.67 -27.43 -26.09
CA SER A 120 -10.44 -26.79 -26.53
C SER A 120 -10.59 -26.26 -27.95
N THR A 121 -10.40 -24.96 -28.17
CA THR A 121 -9.95 -24.42 -29.47
C THR A 121 -9.31 -23.05 -29.27
N LYS A 122 -8.01 -22.94 -29.57
CA LYS A 122 -7.37 -21.68 -29.95
C LYS A 122 -7.95 -21.26 -31.31
N PRO A 123 -8.47 -20.02 -31.48
CA PRO A 123 -7.93 -19.18 -32.57
C PRO A 123 -8.04 -17.64 -32.38
N THR A 124 -7.00 -16.95 -32.85
CA THR A 124 -6.97 -15.73 -33.71
C THR A 124 -7.54 -14.37 -33.22
N PRO A 125 -6.75 -13.26 -33.35
CA PRO A 125 -7.17 -11.87 -33.06
C PRO A 125 -7.84 -11.16 -34.26
N PRO A 126 -8.76 -10.20 -34.04
CA PRO A 126 -8.82 -8.97 -34.88
C PRO A 126 -9.47 -7.73 -34.19
N PRO A 127 -9.49 -6.49 -34.77
CA PRO A 127 -8.82 -5.96 -35.98
C PRO A 127 -8.01 -4.65 -35.74
N GLU A 128 -7.12 -4.35 -36.68
CA GLU A 128 -6.50 -3.03 -36.95
C GLU A 128 -7.56 -1.99 -37.40
N PRO A 129 -7.38 -0.69 -37.12
CA PRO A 129 -7.32 0.24 -38.25
C PRO A 129 -6.46 1.51 -38.07
N THR A 130 -5.90 1.91 -39.21
CA THR A 130 -5.47 3.26 -39.64
C THR A 130 -3.97 3.47 -39.73
N GLU A 131 -3.43 2.89 -40.80
CA GLU A 131 -2.31 3.42 -41.57
C GLU A 131 -2.35 4.96 -41.65
N ARG A 132 -1.27 5.60 -41.19
CA ARG A 132 -0.84 6.91 -41.67
C ARG A 132 0.60 6.77 -42.14
N PRO A 133 1.00 7.49 -43.20
CA PRO A 133 1.96 7.01 -44.19
C PRO A 133 3.30 6.66 -43.57
N GLN A 134 3.64 5.37 -43.64
CA GLN A 134 4.99 4.86 -43.49
C GLN A 134 5.82 5.40 -44.66
N SER A 135 6.38 6.59 -44.50
CA SER A 135 7.43 7.07 -45.40
C SER A 135 8.71 6.28 -45.16
N SER A 136 8.81 5.17 -45.89
CA SER A 136 9.97 4.56 -46.54
C SER A 136 11.18 4.17 -45.68
N THR A 137 11.24 2.86 -45.38
CA THR A 137 12.35 1.92 -45.60
C THR A 137 13.78 2.46 -45.60
N GLN A 138 14.55 2.07 -44.57
CA GLN A 138 15.94 1.65 -44.74
C GLN A 138 16.37 0.66 -43.63
N GLY A 139 16.29 -0.63 -43.98
CA GLY A 139 17.15 -1.72 -43.50
C GLY A 139 17.29 -1.93 -41.99
N GLU A 140 16.50 -2.88 -41.47
CA GLU A 140 16.94 -3.84 -40.46
C GLU A 140 17.15 -3.34 -39.01
N ALA A 141 16.32 -2.41 -38.56
CA ALA A 141 16.11 -2.23 -37.13
C ALA A 141 14.68 -1.78 -36.85
N GLU A 142 13.97 -2.52 -36.01
CA GLU A 142 12.60 -2.23 -35.57
C GLU A 142 12.62 -1.09 -34.56
N GLU A 143 11.69 -0.14 -34.67
CA GLU A 143 11.54 0.92 -33.67
C GLU A 143 11.01 0.29 -32.36
N VAL A 144 11.86 0.24 -31.34
CA VAL A 144 11.54 -0.33 -30.03
C VAL A 144 10.88 0.70 -29.12
N ASP A 145 11.37 1.94 -29.15
CA ASP A 145 10.87 2.99 -28.26
C ASP A 145 11.03 4.38 -28.88
N ARG A 146 10.17 5.31 -28.45
CA ARG A 146 10.19 6.72 -28.85
C ARG A 146 10.00 7.62 -27.64
N TYR A 147 11.00 8.44 -27.38
CA TYR A 147 10.98 9.42 -26.31
C TYR A 147 11.11 10.84 -26.87
N SER A 148 10.25 11.76 -26.44
CA SER A 148 10.32 13.17 -26.85
C SER A 148 10.61 14.07 -25.66
N ALA A 149 11.61 14.94 -25.81
CA ALA A 149 12.00 15.94 -24.83
C ALA A 149 12.23 17.29 -25.50
N GLY A 150 11.35 18.26 -25.22
CA GLY A 150 11.34 19.56 -25.89
C GLY A 150 11.18 19.39 -27.41
N ASP A 151 12.07 20.02 -28.18
CA ASP A 151 12.10 19.96 -29.65
C ASP A 151 12.94 18.80 -30.20
N THR A 152 13.26 17.81 -29.37
CA THR A 152 14.08 16.66 -29.75
C THR A 152 13.31 15.36 -29.53
N THR A 153 13.18 14.57 -30.59
CA THR A 153 12.63 13.22 -30.55
C THR A 153 13.76 12.21 -30.66
N TYR A 154 13.80 11.27 -29.73
CA TYR A 154 14.74 10.15 -29.68
C TYR A 154 13.98 8.89 -30.06
N ILE A 155 14.49 8.17 -31.06
CA ILE A 155 13.94 6.89 -31.52
C ILE A 155 14.99 5.83 -31.24
N MET A 156 14.60 4.79 -30.51
CA MET A 156 15.46 3.68 -30.13
C MET A 156 15.10 2.47 -30.99
N PHE A 157 16.11 1.89 -31.63
CA PHE A 157 15.94 0.79 -32.55
C PHE A 157 16.38 -0.55 -31.92
N SER A 158 15.89 -1.66 -32.48
CA SER A 158 16.16 -3.02 -31.98
C SER A 158 17.60 -3.47 -32.13
N ASP A 159 18.36 -2.82 -33.02
CA ASP A 159 19.81 -2.98 -33.18
C ASP A 159 20.61 -2.24 -32.08
N GLY A 160 19.93 -1.55 -31.15
CA GLY A 160 20.54 -0.74 -30.10
C GLY A 160 20.99 0.65 -30.57
N SER A 161 20.78 1.00 -31.84
CA SER A 161 21.05 2.32 -32.38
C SER A 161 19.98 3.33 -31.94
N VAL A 162 20.34 4.61 -31.95
CA VAL A 162 19.45 5.70 -31.53
C VAL A 162 19.46 6.79 -32.58
N GLU A 163 18.30 7.16 -33.11
CA GLU A 163 18.14 8.33 -33.96
C GLU A 163 17.62 9.51 -33.15
N VAL A 164 18.30 10.64 -33.26
CA VAL A 164 17.91 11.90 -32.64
C VAL A 164 17.40 12.83 -33.73
N ARG A 165 16.10 13.12 -33.72
CA ARG A 165 15.45 14.07 -34.61
C ARG A 165 15.29 15.40 -33.89
N LYS A 166 15.86 16.45 -34.47
CA LYS A 166 15.73 17.85 -34.02
C LYS A 166 15.10 18.67 -35.14
N ALA A 167 14.63 19.87 -34.81
CA ALA A 167 14.21 20.85 -35.81
C ALA A 167 15.30 21.14 -36.88
N THR A 168 16.58 20.98 -36.52
CA THR A 168 17.73 21.21 -37.39
C THR A 168 18.13 20.01 -38.26
N GLY A 169 17.53 18.83 -38.06
CA GLY A 169 17.87 17.59 -38.77
C GLY A 169 17.85 16.35 -37.88
N SER A 170 18.04 15.18 -38.51
CA SER A 170 18.15 13.89 -37.83
C SER A 170 19.58 13.34 -37.84
N GLN A 171 19.99 12.70 -36.75
CA GLN A 171 21.30 12.04 -36.65
C GLN A 171 21.14 10.68 -35.97
N ARG A 172 21.61 9.61 -36.62
CA ARG A 172 21.63 8.25 -36.07
C ARG A 172 22.98 7.96 -35.41
N PHE A 173 22.93 7.36 -34.23
CA PHE A 173 24.08 6.93 -33.45
C PHE A 173 24.05 5.42 -33.31
N PRO A 174 25.19 4.73 -33.38
CA PRO A 174 25.25 3.26 -33.27
C PRO A 174 24.89 2.75 -31.87
N SER A 175 24.89 3.62 -30.85
CA SER A 175 24.47 3.28 -29.50
C SER A 175 24.15 4.52 -28.68
N LEU A 176 23.44 4.34 -27.55
CA LEU A 176 23.28 5.36 -26.52
C LEU A 176 24.62 5.89 -25.98
N ALA A 177 25.64 5.04 -25.90
CA ALA A 177 26.98 5.44 -25.46
C ALA A 177 27.61 6.44 -26.44
N ALA A 178 27.47 6.21 -27.75
CA ALA A 178 27.96 7.13 -28.78
C ALA A 178 27.21 8.47 -28.75
N LEU A 179 25.89 8.44 -28.56
CA LEU A 179 25.09 9.66 -28.38
C LEU A 179 25.54 10.46 -27.13
N ARG A 180 25.79 9.79 -26.00
CA ARG A 180 26.30 10.43 -24.77
C ARG A 180 27.70 11.02 -24.99
N ALA A 181 28.59 10.30 -25.67
CA ALA A 181 29.92 10.81 -25.99
C ALA A 181 29.86 12.09 -26.86
N ALA A 182 29.00 12.10 -27.88
CA ALA A 182 28.81 13.24 -28.79
C ALA A 182 28.15 14.46 -28.13
N THR A 183 27.27 14.24 -27.15
CA THR A 183 26.61 15.32 -26.42
C THR A 183 27.46 15.84 -25.25
N GLY A 184 28.24 14.97 -24.61
CA GLY A 184 29.19 15.33 -23.56
C GLY A 184 30.40 16.13 -24.07
N SER A 185 30.84 15.87 -25.30
CA SER A 185 31.95 16.62 -25.93
C SER A 185 31.56 18.04 -26.34
N LYS A 186 30.27 18.34 -26.53
CA LYS A 186 29.77 19.68 -26.91
C LYS A 186 29.61 20.65 -25.72
N ARG A 187 29.87 20.20 -24.49
CA ARG A 187 29.73 20.99 -23.25
C ARG A 187 31.06 21.48 -22.65
N ARG A 188 32.18 21.30 -23.35
CA ARG A 188 33.48 21.91 -23.02
C ARG A 188 33.82 22.97 -24.05
#